data_AF-A0A661ZAC7-F1
#
_entry.id   AF-A0A661ZAC7-F1
#
_cell.length_a   1.000
_cell.length_b   1.000
_cell.length_c   1.000
_cell.angle_alpha   90.00
_cell.angle_beta   90.00
_cell.angle_gamma   90.00
#
_symmetry.space_group_name_H-M   'P 1'
#
loop_
_entity.id
_entity.type
_entity.pdbx_description
1 polymer ?
#
loop_
_entity_poly.entity_id
_entity_poly.type
_entity_poly.pdbx_seq_one_letter_code
_entity_poly.pdbx_strand_id
1 'polypeptide(L)'
;MRTNTIIITLIILLTSSVTLSAERLKYDAVYKSVLSGNKDEAYTLLLAYQRQDPGFANTYFQLGIIAKEWAKSYNPYKEFIYTKLFIYNAKLYFNLAKLYMKNEKGKNRSYYKNAPIIPKCKKLQIEDINSYIDSQIEDIEDYEKNVSTWELKRYFERI
;
A
#
# COMPACT_ATOMS: atom_id res chain seq x y z
N MET A 1 -56.84 -5.36 44.16
CA MET A 1 -56.73 -5.37 42.68
C MET A 1 -55.26 -5.52 42.33
N ARG A 2 -54.75 -6.73 42.09
CA ARG A 2 -54.60 -7.39 40.77
C ARG A 2 -53.95 -6.50 39.72
N THR A 3 -52.67 -6.74 39.43
CA THR A 3 -52.09 -7.30 38.18
C THR A 3 -50.56 -7.31 38.35
N ASN A 4 -49.94 -8.48 38.52
CA ASN A 4 -49.45 -9.41 37.51
C ASN A 4 -48.00 -9.11 37.09
N THR A 5 -47.15 -10.09 37.40
CA THR A 5 -46.13 -10.68 36.51
C THR A 5 -45.07 -9.69 36.02
N ILE A 6 -43.80 -9.85 36.42
CA ILE A 6 -42.86 -10.62 35.58
C ILE A 6 -41.59 -10.90 36.38
N ILE A 7 -41.33 -12.17 36.65
CA ILE A 7 -39.97 -12.71 36.76
C ILE A 7 -39.50 -12.86 35.32
N ILE A 8 -38.68 -11.93 34.83
CA ILE A 8 -37.85 -12.14 33.62
C ILE A 8 -36.40 -11.89 34.04
N THR A 9 -35.83 -13.00 34.51
CA THR A 9 -34.54 -13.49 34.06
C THR A 9 -33.41 -12.47 33.88
N LEU A 10 -32.64 -12.37 34.97
CA LEU A 10 -31.19 -12.22 34.98
C LEU A 10 -30.54 -13.34 34.13
N ILE A 11 -30.64 -13.24 32.79
CA ILE A 11 -29.92 -14.10 31.85
C ILE A 11 -28.70 -13.31 31.37
N ILE A 12 -27.57 -13.61 32.00
CA ILE A 12 -26.34 -13.95 31.30
C ILE A 12 -25.96 -12.93 30.20
N LEU A 13 -25.40 -11.79 30.61
CA LEU A 13 -24.28 -11.21 29.88
C LEU A 13 -23.01 -11.98 30.28
N LEU A 14 -22.98 -13.28 29.97
CA LEU A 14 -21.70 -13.94 29.74
C LEU A 14 -21.16 -13.26 28.50
N THR A 15 -20.09 -12.52 28.74
CA THR A 15 -19.07 -12.13 27.78
C THR A 15 -18.78 -13.28 26.82
N SER A 16 -19.58 -13.40 25.75
CA SER A 16 -19.11 -14.01 24.53
C SER A 16 -18.10 -13.01 23.98
N SER A 17 -16.86 -13.13 24.46
CA SER A 17 -15.69 -12.84 23.67
C SER A 17 -15.81 -13.71 22.42
N VAL A 18 -16.61 -13.25 21.46
CA VAL A 18 -16.55 -13.71 20.09
C VAL A 18 -15.18 -13.25 19.63
N THR A 19 -14.17 -14.09 19.88
CA THR A 19 -12.93 -14.05 19.14
C THR A 19 -13.30 -14.41 17.72
N LEU A 20 -13.81 -13.41 16.99
CA LEU A 20 -13.95 -13.45 15.55
C LEU A 20 -12.52 -13.55 15.05
N SER A 21 -12.04 -14.77 14.84
CA SER A 21 -10.75 -14.99 14.20
C SER A 21 -10.93 -14.48 12.79
N ALA A 22 -10.49 -13.24 12.54
CA ALA A 22 -10.57 -12.64 11.22
C ALA A 22 -9.93 -13.61 10.22
N GLU A 23 -10.69 -14.01 9.20
CA GLU A 23 -10.21 -14.98 8.22
C GLU A 23 -8.89 -14.46 7.63
N ARG A 24 -7.89 -15.35 7.55
CA ARG A 24 -6.58 -15.01 7.01
C ARG A 24 -6.73 -14.53 5.57
N LEU A 25 -6.37 -13.28 5.31
CA LEU A 25 -6.45 -12.66 4.00
C LEU A 25 -5.49 -13.38 3.04
N LYS A 26 -6.00 -13.90 1.92
CA LYS A 26 -5.20 -14.53 0.87
C LYS A 26 -4.67 -13.45 -0.07
N TYR A 27 -3.39 -13.52 -0.43
CA TYR A 27 -2.80 -12.52 -1.30
C TYR A 27 -3.45 -12.46 -2.69
N ASP A 28 -3.93 -13.59 -3.22
CA ASP A 28 -4.67 -13.60 -4.49
C ASP A 28 -5.90 -12.69 -4.48
N ALA A 29 -6.59 -12.58 -3.34
CA ALA A 29 -7.74 -11.68 -3.21
C ALA A 29 -7.29 -10.21 -3.19
N VAL A 30 -6.20 -9.92 -2.48
CA VAL A 30 -5.57 -8.58 -2.46
C VAL A 30 -5.14 -8.17 -3.87
N TYR A 31 -4.46 -9.07 -4.59
CA TYR A 31 -3.96 -8.79 -5.92
C TYR A 31 -5.09 -8.61 -6.94
N LYS A 32 -6.25 -9.26 -6.78
CA LYS A 32 -7.43 -8.96 -7.62
C LYS A 32 -7.91 -7.52 -7.44
N SER A 33 -7.88 -6.99 -6.22
CA SER A 33 -8.20 -5.58 -5.98
C SER A 33 -7.15 -4.63 -6.58
N VAL A 34 -5.86 -5.00 -6.52
CA VAL A 34 -4.80 -4.27 -7.26
C VAL A 34 -5.10 -4.23 -8.76
N LEU A 35 -5.51 -5.36 -9.35
CA LEU A 35 -5.83 -5.45 -10.78
C LEU A 35 -7.12 -4.74 -11.18
N SER A 36 -8.06 -4.51 -10.25
CA SER A 36 -9.30 -3.78 -10.56
C SER A 36 -9.06 -2.28 -10.77
N GLY A 37 -7.91 -1.77 -10.32
CA GLY A 37 -7.56 -0.36 -10.39
C GLY A 37 -8.18 0.50 -9.29
N ASN A 38 -8.97 -0.08 -8.37
CA ASN A 38 -9.48 0.62 -7.19
C ASN A 38 -8.37 0.78 -6.14
N LYS A 39 -7.65 1.89 -6.21
CA LYS A 39 -6.43 2.12 -5.40
C LYS A 39 -6.72 2.25 -3.91
N ASP A 40 -7.84 2.84 -3.52
CA ASP A 40 -8.19 3.01 -2.10
C ASP A 40 -8.47 1.66 -1.43
N GLU A 41 -9.24 0.81 -2.11
CA GLU A 41 -9.51 -0.56 -1.68
C GLU A 41 -8.23 -1.40 -1.67
N ALA A 42 -7.46 -1.36 -2.77
CA ALA A 42 -6.21 -2.10 -2.88
C ALA A 42 -5.22 -1.71 -1.79
N TYR A 43 -5.04 -0.40 -1.55
CA TYR A 43 -4.15 0.11 -0.52
C TYR A 43 -4.56 -0.36 0.88
N THR A 44 -5.86 -0.33 1.19
CA THR A 44 -6.40 -0.81 2.46
C THR A 44 -6.12 -2.30 2.66
N LEU A 45 -6.36 -3.13 1.64
CA LEU A 45 -6.11 -4.57 1.69
C LEU A 45 -4.61 -4.90 1.76
N LEU A 46 -3.77 -4.13 1.06
CA LEU A 46 -2.31 -4.27 1.12
C LEU A 46 -1.78 -3.95 2.51
N LEU A 47 -2.26 -2.90 3.17
CA LEU A 47 -1.88 -2.58 4.55
C LEU A 47 -2.34 -3.67 5.53
N ALA A 48 -3.53 -4.24 5.34
CA ALA A 48 -4.00 -5.37 6.14
C ALA A 48 -3.09 -6.60 5.93
N TYR A 49 -2.75 -6.92 4.68
CA TYR A 49 -1.87 -8.03 4.35
C TYR A 49 -0.44 -7.82 4.86
N GLN A 50 0.09 -6.60 4.81
CA GLN A 50 1.39 -6.25 5.37
C GLN A 50 1.51 -6.63 6.85
N ARG A 51 0.45 -6.41 7.63
CA ARG A 51 0.42 -6.78 9.07
C ARG A 51 0.43 -8.30 9.26
N GLN A 52 -0.17 -9.04 8.32
CA GLN A 52 -0.23 -10.49 8.34
C GLN A 52 1.06 -11.15 7.87
N ASP A 53 1.72 -10.59 6.85
CA ASP A 53 2.93 -11.11 6.23
C ASP A 53 3.88 -9.95 5.85
N PRO A 54 4.66 -9.43 6.82
CA PRO A 54 5.57 -8.31 6.59
C PRO A 54 6.79 -8.71 5.75
N GLY A 55 6.98 -10.00 5.44
CA GLY A 55 8.06 -10.46 4.58
C GLY A 55 7.71 -10.47 3.10
N PHE A 56 6.47 -10.16 2.73
CA PHE A 56 5.99 -10.32 1.36
C PHE A 56 6.32 -9.09 0.49
N ALA A 57 7.38 -9.19 -0.31
CA ALA A 57 7.93 -8.07 -1.08
C ALA A 57 6.90 -7.41 -2.03
N ASN A 58 6.03 -8.20 -2.68
CA ASN A 58 5.04 -7.64 -3.60
C ASN A 58 4.05 -6.70 -2.89
N THR A 59 3.75 -6.90 -1.60
CA THR A 59 2.90 -5.97 -0.82
C THR A 59 3.47 -4.56 -0.86
N TYR A 60 4.76 -4.42 -0.55
CA TYR A 60 5.44 -3.13 -0.55
C TYR A 60 5.62 -2.59 -1.97
N PHE A 61 5.86 -3.45 -2.95
CA PHE A 61 5.91 -3.05 -4.35
C PHE A 61 4.62 -2.34 -4.79
N GLN A 62 3.46 -2.94 -4.52
CA GLN A 62 2.16 -2.37 -4.89
C GLN A 62 1.84 -1.10 -4.08
N LEU A 63 2.14 -1.09 -2.77
CA LEU A 63 2.01 0.12 -1.94
C LEU A 63 2.86 1.27 -2.47
N GLY A 64 4.08 0.99 -2.96
CA GLY A 64 4.98 1.98 -3.55
C GLY A 64 4.42 2.58 -4.85
N ILE A 65 3.85 1.75 -5.73
CA ILE A 65 3.19 2.20 -6.96
C ILE A 65 2.02 3.15 -6.63
N ILE A 66 1.12 2.72 -5.74
CA ILE A 66 -0.06 3.52 -5.37
C ILE A 66 0.38 4.84 -4.73
N ALA A 67 1.32 4.81 -3.78
CA ALA A 67 1.81 6.02 -3.13
C ALA A 67 2.45 6.99 -4.15
N LYS A 68 3.24 6.47 -5.09
CA LYS A 68 3.85 7.29 -6.15
C LYS A 68 2.81 7.95 -7.04
N GLU A 69 1.78 7.21 -7.45
CA GLU A 69 0.70 7.76 -8.27
C GLU A 69 -0.09 8.84 -7.51
N TRP A 70 -0.40 8.61 -6.24
CA TRP A 70 -1.03 9.61 -5.39
C TRP A 70 -0.16 10.87 -5.27
N ALA A 71 1.14 10.72 -4.99
CA ALA A 71 2.07 11.84 -4.92
C ALA A 71 2.02 12.72 -6.19
N LYS A 72 1.97 12.09 -7.36
CA LYS A 72 1.92 12.77 -8.67
C LYS A 72 0.52 13.28 -9.05
N SER A 73 -0.54 12.82 -8.39
CA SER A 73 -1.92 13.24 -8.66
C SER A 73 -2.32 14.53 -7.91
N TYR A 74 -1.73 14.77 -6.74
CA TYR A 74 -1.98 15.97 -5.95
C TYR A 74 -1.34 17.20 -6.58
N ASN A 75 -1.98 18.37 -6.42
CA ASN A 75 -1.38 19.62 -6.84
C ASN A 75 -0.35 20.08 -5.80
N PRO A 76 0.97 20.07 -6.10
CA PRO A 76 2.01 20.38 -5.12
C PRO A 76 1.95 21.80 -4.57
N TYR A 77 1.32 22.74 -5.29
CA TYR A 77 1.14 24.12 -4.82
C TYR A 77 0.02 24.26 -3.80
N LYS A 78 -1.00 23.40 -3.85
CA LYS A 78 -2.16 23.45 -2.94
C LYS A 78 -2.07 22.41 -1.84
N GLU A 79 -1.60 21.22 -2.19
CA GLU A 79 -1.67 19.98 -1.41
C GLU A 79 -0.27 19.48 -1.05
N PHE A 80 0.66 20.41 -0.84
CA PHE A 80 2.08 20.15 -0.61
C PHE A 80 2.36 19.05 0.45
N ILE A 81 1.63 19.08 1.57
CA ILE A 81 1.80 18.11 2.66
C ILE A 81 1.46 16.69 2.19
N TYR A 82 0.37 16.52 1.44
CA TYR A 82 -0.02 15.23 0.89
C TYR A 82 0.98 14.76 -0.17
N THR A 83 1.41 15.66 -1.06
CA THR A 83 2.47 15.35 -2.03
C THR A 83 3.73 14.84 -1.35
N LYS A 84 4.26 15.54 -0.33
CA LYS A 84 5.47 15.14 0.40
C LYS A 84 5.27 13.84 1.17
N LEU A 85 4.12 13.64 1.82
CA LEU A 85 3.78 12.40 2.52
C LEU A 85 3.85 11.21 1.57
N PHE A 86 3.23 11.32 0.39
CA PHE A 86 3.19 10.22 -0.56
C PHE A 86 4.52 10.00 -1.30
N ILE A 87 5.32 11.05 -1.53
CA ILE A 87 6.72 10.91 -1.94
C ILE A 87 7.50 10.06 -0.93
N TYR A 88 7.42 10.41 0.35
CA TYR A 88 8.09 9.67 1.42
C TYR A 88 7.64 8.21 1.47
N ASN A 89 6.33 7.97 1.44
CA ASN A 89 5.76 6.62 1.45
C ASN A 89 6.19 5.81 0.23
N ALA A 90 6.20 6.39 -0.97
CA ALA A 90 6.66 5.71 -2.18
C ALA A 90 8.12 5.25 -2.04
N LYS A 91 9.01 6.15 -1.59
CA LYS A 91 10.42 5.82 -1.33
C LYS A 91 10.55 4.72 -0.28
N LEU A 92 9.84 4.84 0.84
CA LEU A 92 9.85 3.85 1.91
C LEU A 92 9.43 2.47 1.39
N TYR A 93 8.28 2.39 0.73
CA TYR A 93 7.73 1.12 0.26
C TYR A 93 8.58 0.47 -0.83
N PHE A 94 9.12 1.23 -1.78
CA PHE A 94 10.02 0.66 -2.78
C PHE A 94 11.32 0.13 -2.16
N ASN A 95 11.89 0.83 -1.18
CA ASN A 95 13.07 0.32 -0.47
C ASN A 95 12.76 -0.93 0.36
N LEU A 96 11.59 -1.01 1.01
CA LEU A 96 11.14 -2.21 1.70
C LEU A 96 10.89 -3.37 0.71
N ALA A 97 10.29 -3.11 -0.45
CA ALA A 97 10.12 -4.11 -1.49
C ALA A 97 11.46 -4.71 -1.91
N LYS A 98 12.47 -3.86 -2.16
CA LYS A 98 13.83 -4.30 -2.52
C LYS A 98 14.50 -5.08 -1.39
N LEU A 99 14.33 -4.66 -0.14
CA LEU A 99 14.84 -5.37 1.03
C LEU A 99 14.30 -6.79 1.11
N TYR A 100 12.98 -6.95 1.02
CA TYR A 100 12.32 -8.25 1.12
C TYR A 100 12.43 -9.11 -0.15
N MET A 101 12.74 -8.50 -1.30
CA MET A 101 12.92 -9.19 -2.58
C MET A 101 13.99 -10.30 -2.50
N LYS A 102 14.98 -10.16 -1.63
CA LYS A 102 16.03 -11.16 -1.39
C LYS A 102 15.46 -12.53 -0.99
N ASN A 103 14.29 -12.55 -0.37
CA ASN A 103 13.59 -13.75 0.10
C ASN A 103 12.41 -14.13 -0.80
N GLU A 104 12.24 -13.45 -1.94
CA GLU A 104 11.09 -13.61 -2.81
C GLU A 104 11.10 -14.98 -3.51
N LYS A 105 9.94 -15.65 -3.50
CA LYS A 105 9.81 -16.97 -4.11
C LYS A 105 9.46 -16.80 -5.59
N GLY A 106 10.12 -17.58 -6.45
CA GLY A 106 9.91 -17.51 -7.91
C GLY A 106 8.44 -17.65 -8.35
N LYS A 107 7.60 -18.39 -7.61
CA LYS A 107 6.16 -18.52 -7.89
C LYS A 107 5.37 -17.21 -7.75
N ASN A 108 5.87 -16.25 -6.97
CA ASN A 108 5.18 -14.97 -6.71
C ASN A 108 5.41 -13.95 -7.83
N ARG A 109 6.27 -14.25 -8.81
CA ARG A 109 6.60 -13.34 -9.92
C ARG A 109 5.38 -12.95 -10.77
N SER A 110 4.31 -13.75 -10.75
CA SER A 110 3.05 -13.41 -11.43
C SER A 110 2.39 -12.15 -10.87
N TYR A 111 2.62 -11.82 -9.59
CA TYR A 111 2.05 -10.64 -8.94
C TYR A 111 2.72 -9.32 -9.33
N TYR A 112 3.75 -9.36 -10.18
CA TYR A 112 4.44 -8.15 -10.68
C TYR A 112 4.02 -7.78 -12.11
N LYS A 113 3.17 -8.59 -12.74
CA LYS A 113 2.77 -8.42 -14.15
C LYS A 113 1.86 -7.22 -14.41
N ASN A 114 1.30 -6.62 -13.37
CA ASN A 114 0.50 -5.39 -13.49
C ASN A 114 1.38 -4.15 -13.73
N ALA A 115 2.69 -4.24 -13.50
CA ALA A 115 3.63 -3.17 -13.78
C ALA A 115 4.26 -3.35 -15.17
N PRO A 116 4.63 -2.24 -15.86
CA PRO A 116 5.28 -2.27 -17.17
C PRO A 116 6.77 -2.66 -17.06
N ILE A 117 7.05 -3.83 -16.50
CA ILE A 117 8.40 -4.37 -16.36
C ILE A 117 8.76 -5.10 -17.65
N ILE A 118 9.87 -4.70 -18.27
CA ILE A 118 10.38 -5.33 -19.50
C ILE A 118 11.39 -6.42 -19.08
N PRO A 119 11.07 -7.71 -19.26
CA PRO A 119 12.00 -8.78 -18.92
C PRO A 119 13.20 -8.79 -19.86
N LYS A 120 14.43 -8.96 -19.33
CA LYS A 120 15.62 -9.15 -20.18
C LYS A 120 15.64 -10.50 -20.90
N CYS A 121 14.87 -11.47 -20.44
CA CYS A 121 14.79 -12.83 -20.98
C CYS A 121 13.33 -13.29 -21.14
N LYS A 122 13.11 -14.51 -21.68
CA LYS A 122 11.77 -15.07 -21.92
C LYS A 122 10.85 -15.10 -20.68
N LYS A 123 11.40 -15.13 -19.47
CA LYS A 123 10.66 -15.11 -18.21
C LYS A 123 11.15 -13.95 -17.35
N LEU A 124 10.22 -13.27 -16.68
CA LEU A 124 10.50 -12.24 -15.69
C LEU A 124 11.42 -12.79 -14.60
N GLN A 125 12.52 -12.09 -14.34
CA GLN A 125 13.49 -12.38 -13.28
C GLN A 125 13.39 -11.39 -12.12
N ILE A 126 14.02 -11.72 -11.00
CA ILE A 126 14.05 -10.85 -9.82
C ILE A 126 14.84 -9.58 -10.13
N GLU A 127 15.89 -9.71 -10.95
CA GLU A 127 16.75 -8.61 -11.38
C GLU A 127 15.96 -7.61 -12.22
N ASP A 128 15.03 -8.07 -13.07
CA ASP A 128 14.15 -7.19 -13.86
C ASP A 128 13.23 -6.37 -12.93
N ILE A 129 12.67 -7.01 -11.90
CA ILE A 129 11.82 -6.35 -10.91
C ILE A 129 12.63 -5.33 -10.10
N ASN A 130 13.83 -5.70 -9.64
CA ASN A 130 14.70 -4.79 -8.90
C ASN A 130 15.13 -3.59 -9.75
N SER A 131 15.50 -3.80 -11.01
CA SER A 131 15.81 -2.70 -11.94
C SER A 131 14.61 -1.76 -12.14
N TYR A 132 13.40 -2.30 -12.20
CA TYR A 132 12.20 -1.49 -12.27
C TYR A 132 11.96 -0.72 -10.96
N ILE A 133 12.11 -1.35 -9.79
CA ILE A 133 12.00 -0.67 -8.49
C ILE A 133 13.00 0.50 -8.41
N ASP A 134 14.24 0.28 -8.85
CA ASP A 134 15.28 1.31 -8.85
C ASP A 134 14.89 2.51 -9.72
N SER A 135 14.35 2.27 -10.92
CA SER A 135 13.84 3.36 -11.77
C SER A 135 12.63 4.08 -11.16
N GLN A 136 11.80 3.38 -10.39
CA GLN A 136 10.67 4.03 -9.70
C GLN A 136 11.14 4.93 -8.55
N ILE A 137 12.19 4.53 -7.83
CA ILE A 137 12.83 5.34 -6.78
C ILE A 137 13.46 6.58 -7.41
N GLU A 138 14.23 6.43 -8.48
CA GLU A 138 14.86 7.55 -9.19
C GLU A 138 13.81 8.58 -9.66
N ASP A 139 12.74 8.12 -10.30
CA ASP A 139 11.66 9.00 -10.78
C ASP A 139 10.94 9.76 -9.64
N ILE A 140 10.72 9.14 -8.47
CA ILE A 140 10.11 9.87 -7.34
C ILE A 140 11.10 10.85 -6.69
N GLU A 141 12.40 10.54 -6.69
CA GLU A 141 13.43 11.46 -6.18
C GLU A 141 13.60 12.68 -7.09
N ASP A 142 13.56 12.50 -8.39
CA ASP A 142 13.58 13.61 -9.34
C ASP A 142 12.31 14.46 -9.23
N TYR A 143 11.15 13.82 -9.03
CA TYR A 143 9.92 14.54 -8.73
C TYR A 143 10.01 15.35 -7.42
N GLU A 144 10.61 14.78 -6.36
CA GLU A 144 10.81 15.45 -5.07
C GLU A 144 11.68 16.72 -5.19
N LYS A 145 12.74 16.69 -6.00
CA LYS A 145 13.59 17.86 -6.27
C LYS A 145 12.78 19.00 -6.91
N ASN A 146 11.91 18.67 -7.86
CA ASN A 146 11.02 19.64 -8.51
C ASN A 146 10.02 20.25 -7.53
N VAL A 147 9.36 19.40 -6.73
CA VAL A 147 8.40 19.84 -5.70
C VAL A 147 9.05 20.80 -4.68
N SER A 148 10.27 20.49 -4.24
CA SER A 148 11.02 21.34 -3.29
C SER A 148 11.40 22.68 -3.92
N THR A 149 11.73 22.69 -5.21
CA THR A 149 12.01 23.93 -5.96
C THR A 149 10.76 24.81 -6.07
N TRP A 150 9.59 24.21 -6.28
CA TRP A 150 8.32 24.94 -6.35
C TRP A 150 7.89 25.53 -5.01
N GLU A 151 8.16 24.83 -3.91
CA GLU A 151 7.92 25.33 -2.55
C GLU A 151 8.71 26.61 -2.27
N LEU A 152 10.01 26.61 -2.60
CA LEU A 152 10.86 27.79 -2.42
C LEU A 152 10.34 28.99 -3.21
N LYS A 153 9.99 28.82 -4.48
CA LYS A 153 9.42 29.89 -5.31
C LYS A 153 8.15 30.48 -4.70
N ARG A 154 7.24 29.64 -4.23
CA ARG A 154 6.01 30.07 -3.56
C ARG A 154 6.27 30.90 -2.30
N TYR A 155 7.32 30.56 -1.53
CA TYR A 155 7.68 31.31 -0.34
C TYR A 155 8.17 32.73 -0.69
N PHE A 156 8.99 32.87 -1.74
CA PHE A 156 9.48 34.18 -2.19
C PHE A 156 8.41 35.05 -2.86
N GLU A 157 7.41 34.48 -3.53
CA GLU A 157 6.29 35.24 -4.13
C GLU A 157 5.28 35.77 -3.10
N ARG A 158 5.39 35.36 -1.83
CA ARG A 158 4.52 35.79 -0.72
C ARG A 158 5.13 36.89 0.16
N ILE A 159 6.40 37.23 -0.06
CA ILE A 159 7.14 38.31 0.62
C ILE A 159 7.16 39.53 -0.31
#